data_AF-A0A7C5N465-F1
#
_entry.id   AF-A0A7C5N465-F1
#
_cell.length_a   1.000
_cell.length_b   1.000
_cell.length_c   1.000
_cell.angle_alpha   90.00
_cell.angle_beta   90.00
_cell.angle_gamma   90.00
#
_symmetry.space_group_name_H-M   'P 1'
#
loop_
_entity.id
_entity.type
_entity.pdbx_description
1 polymer ?
#
loop_
_entity_poly.entity_id
_entity_poly.type
_entity_poly.pdbx_seq_one_letter_code
_entity_poly.pdbx_strand_id
1 'polypeptide(L)'
;MKATLCIASALFALSASGCVIVHDDDDGHHHEPDVEPYFATVDRGEVLTTELGSGAGLFVEYAAGGRWTLRTSCDTDLSGRPCLWDVYVAAQGSISGLETRDFEASEDVAEYTGDNSLTMLTTTTFGADAISFSTEPGALIRVEVYLDGIDAPEYLVWFNSGVQNGAPYMPVVFQPDAP
;
A
#
# COMPACT_ATOMS: atom_id res chain seq x y z
N MET A 1 -13.60 50.94 58.17
CA MET A 1 -12.76 50.27 59.19
C MET A 1 -11.47 49.82 58.51
N LYS A 2 -10.31 50.24 59.07
CA LYS A 2 -8.92 49.74 58.96
C LYS A 2 -8.47 49.22 57.58
N ALA A 3 -7.64 49.85 56.75
CA ALA A 3 -6.36 50.58 56.93
C ALA A 3 -5.20 49.77 57.54
N THR A 4 -4.02 49.98 56.93
CA THR A 4 -2.64 49.56 57.27
C THR A 4 -2.11 48.41 56.39
N LEU A 5 -1.20 48.54 55.40
CA LEU A 5 -0.05 49.42 55.07
C LEU A 5 1.32 48.73 55.34
N CYS A 6 2.20 48.77 54.32
CA CYS A 6 3.68 48.80 54.37
C CYS A 6 4.42 47.47 54.70
N ILE A 7 5.62 47.13 54.19
CA ILE A 7 6.72 47.91 53.57
C ILE A 7 7.53 47.04 52.58
N ALA A 8 8.08 47.76 51.60
CA ALA A 8 9.20 47.49 50.69
C ALA A 8 10.28 46.48 51.11
N SER A 9 10.91 45.85 50.11
CA SER A 9 12.36 46.02 49.86
C SER A 9 12.75 45.44 48.50
N ALA A 10 13.45 46.25 47.72
CA ALA A 10 14.04 45.93 46.43
C ALA A 10 15.33 45.12 46.62
N LEU A 11 15.62 44.21 45.68
CA LEU A 11 16.98 43.77 45.37
C LEU A 11 17.06 43.44 43.88
N PHE A 12 17.83 44.27 43.17
CA PHE A 12 18.37 44.01 41.84
C PHE A 12 19.29 42.79 41.91
N ALA A 13 19.06 41.80 41.05
CA ALA A 13 20.09 40.83 40.67
C ALA A 13 20.07 40.68 39.14
N LEU A 14 21.04 41.30 38.49
CA LEU A 14 21.41 40.97 37.12
C LEU A 14 22.05 39.58 37.14
N SER A 15 21.30 38.55 36.79
CA SER A 15 21.87 37.29 36.31
C SER A 15 21.70 37.26 34.80
N ALA A 16 22.78 37.59 34.09
CA ALA A 16 22.95 37.25 32.69
C ALA A 16 23.03 35.72 32.58
N SER A 17 21.88 35.08 32.48
CA SER A 17 21.79 33.69 32.05
C SER A 17 21.87 33.69 30.53
N GLY A 18 23.09 33.51 30.01
CA GLY A 18 23.29 33.29 28.58
C GLY A 18 22.45 32.10 28.13
N CYS A 19 21.68 32.29 27.06
CA CYS A 19 21.17 31.16 26.29
C CYS A 19 22.36 30.38 25.76
N VAL A 20 22.56 29.15 26.22
CA VAL A 20 23.29 28.18 25.42
C VAL A 20 22.27 27.67 24.42
N ILE A 21 22.30 28.21 23.20
CA ILE A 21 21.70 27.48 22.09
C ILE A 21 22.66 26.31 21.87
N VAL A 22 22.32 25.15 22.41
CA VAL A 22 22.87 23.90 21.92
C VAL A 22 22.31 23.75 20.51
N HIS A 23 23.09 24.14 19.51
CA HIS A 23 22.91 23.59 18.17
C HIS A 23 23.40 22.16 18.30
N ASP A 24 22.48 21.22 18.55
CA ASP A 24 22.73 19.85 18.15
C ASP A 24 22.63 19.85 16.62
N ASP A 25 23.77 20.13 15.98
CA ASP A 25 24.03 19.78 14.58
C ASP A 25 24.24 18.25 14.54
N ASP A 26 23.23 17.49 14.95
CA ASP A 26 23.12 16.08 14.57
C ASP A 26 22.29 16.07 13.29
N ASP A 27 22.97 16.32 12.17
CA ASP A 27 22.52 15.94 10.83
C ASP A 27 22.56 14.42 10.71
N GLY A 28 21.84 13.75 11.62
CA GLY A 28 21.47 12.36 11.54
C GLY A 28 20.60 12.21 10.32
N HIS A 29 21.22 12.10 9.15
CA HIS A 29 20.62 11.47 8.00
C HIS A 29 20.27 10.06 8.44
N HIS A 30 19.09 9.90 9.01
CA HIS A 30 18.38 8.65 9.06
C HIS A 30 18.22 8.24 7.60
N HIS A 31 19.21 7.53 7.07
CA HIS A 31 19.04 6.74 5.87
C HIS A 31 18.07 5.63 6.31
N GLU A 32 16.78 5.87 6.11
CA GLU A 32 15.85 4.75 6.04
C GLU A 32 16.47 3.77 5.05
N PRO A 33 16.65 2.50 5.43
CA PRO A 33 17.23 1.53 4.53
C PRO A 33 16.34 1.48 3.28
N ASP A 34 16.92 1.79 2.12
CA ASP A 34 16.24 1.58 0.84
C ASP A 34 15.89 0.09 0.76
N VAL A 35 14.63 -0.25 1.02
CA VAL A 35 14.14 -1.62 0.84
C VAL A 35 14.11 -1.86 -0.66
N GLU A 36 15.10 -2.60 -1.18
CA GLU A 36 15.11 -2.99 -2.58
C GLU A 36 13.82 -3.73 -2.92
N PRO A 37 13.17 -3.45 -4.06
CA PRO A 37 11.95 -4.14 -4.45
C PRO A 37 12.21 -5.63 -4.70
N TYR A 38 11.21 -6.47 -4.40
CA TYR A 38 11.23 -7.88 -4.80
C TYR A 38 10.77 -8.00 -6.25
N PHE A 39 11.64 -8.51 -7.13
CA PHE A 39 11.26 -8.75 -8.53
C PHE A 39 10.64 -10.14 -8.70
N ALA A 40 9.44 -10.18 -9.26
CA ALA A 40 8.69 -11.40 -9.52
C ALA A 40 8.36 -11.54 -11.02
N THR A 41 8.53 -12.74 -11.56
CA THR A 41 7.98 -13.08 -12.88
C THR A 41 6.54 -13.57 -12.72
N VAL A 42 5.64 -13.12 -13.59
CA VAL A 42 4.25 -13.57 -13.66
C VAL A 42 3.99 -14.27 -15.00
N ASP A 43 3.30 -15.41 -14.95
CA ASP A 43 2.93 -16.16 -16.14
C ASP A 43 1.80 -15.48 -16.91
N ARG A 44 1.98 -15.30 -18.21
CA ARG A 44 0.96 -14.76 -19.09
C ARG A 44 -0.13 -15.78 -19.38
N GLY A 45 -1.37 -15.40 -19.08
CA GLY A 45 -2.58 -16.15 -19.41
C GLY A 45 -2.96 -17.20 -18.37
N GLU A 46 -2.19 -17.34 -17.30
CA GLU A 46 -2.58 -18.15 -16.14
C GLU A 46 -3.63 -17.41 -15.31
N VAL A 47 -4.59 -18.18 -14.78
CA VAL A 47 -5.70 -17.67 -13.97
C VAL A 47 -5.68 -18.34 -12.61
N LEU A 48 -5.65 -17.53 -11.56
CA LEU A 48 -5.73 -17.96 -10.18
C LEU A 48 -7.20 -18.24 -9.84
N THR A 49 -7.43 -19.44 -9.33
CA THR A 49 -8.73 -19.80 -8.77
C THR A 49 -8.60 -19.87 -7.26
N THR A 50 -9.60 -19.34 -6.56
CA THR A 50 -9.68 -19.39 -5.09
C THR A 50 -11.13 -19.65 -4.70
N GLU A 51 -11.33 -20.34 -3.59
CA GLU A 51 -12.65 -20.48 -2.98
C GLU A 51 -12.97 -19.18 -2.25
N LEU A 52 -13.94 -18.42 -2.77
CA LEU A 52 -14.35 -17.15 -2.19
C LEU A 52 -14.92 -17.37 -0.79
N GLY A 53 -14.56 -16.50 0.15
CA GLY A 53 -14.94 -16.63 1.56
C GLY A 53 -14.00 -17.53 2.38
N SER A 54 -13.17 -18.38 1.77
CA SER A 54 -12.34 -19.37 2.49
C SER A 54 -10.83 -19.12 2.38
N GLY A 55 -10.40 -18.08 1.68
CA GLY A 55 -8.99 -17.67 1.61
C GLY A 55 -8.86 -16.18 1.37
N ALA A 56 -7.97 -15.52 2.12
CA ALA A 56 -7.62 -14.13 1.91
C ALA A 56 -6.43 -14.02 0.95
N GLY A 57 -6.48 -13.04 0.04
CA GLY A 57 -5.37 -12.78 -0.87
C GLY A 57 -5.65 -11.70 -1.90
N LEU A 58 -4.57 -11.11 -2.42
CA LEU A 58 -4.54 -10.29 -3.61
C LEU A 58 -3.87 -11.09 -4.74
N PHE A 59 -4.66 -11.48 -5.74
CA PHE A 59 -4.24 -12.28 -6.87
C PHE A 59 -3.83 -11.36 -8.03
N VAL A 60 -2.63 -11.56 -8.57
CA VAL A 60 -2.08 -10.80 -9.69
C VAL A 60 -2.00 -11.70 -10.92
N GLU A 61 -2.67 -11.27 -11.99
CA GLU A 61 -2.74 -11.98 -13.25
C GLU A 61 -2.35 -11.05 -14.40
N TYR A 62 -1.69 -11.61 -15.41
CA TYR A 62 -1.33 -10.91 -16.63
C TYR A 62 -1.89 -11.65 -17.85
N ALA A 63 -2.61 -10.93 -18.72
CA ALA A 63 -3.08 -11.41 -20.00
C ALA A 63 -2.32 -10.72 -21.15
N ALA A 64 -2.23 -11.41 -22.28
CA ALA A 64 -1.53 -10.91 -23.46
C ALA A 64 -2.02 -9.52 -23.88
N GLY A 65 -1.09 -8.67 -24.35
CA GLY A 65 -1.41 -7.33 -24.81
C GLY A 65 -1.47 -6.28 -23.69
N GLY A 66 -0.77 -6.52 -22.58
CA GLY A 66 -0.60 -5.51 -21.52
C GLY A 66 -1.73 -5.46 -20.50
N ARG A 67 -2.63 -6.44 -20.47
CA ARG A 67 -3.80 -6.40 -19.58
C ARG A 67 -3.47 -7.06 -18.24
N TRP A 68 -3.59 -6.29 -17.17
CA TRP A 68 -3.42 -6.74 -15.80
C TRP A 68 -4.77 -6.90 -15.12
N THR A 69 -4.89 -7.90 -14.24
CA THR A 69 -6.02 -8.07 -13.33
C THR A 69 -5.49 -8.27 -11.93
N LEU A 70 -5.98 -7.44 -11.01
CA LEU A 70 -5.75 -7.57 -9.58
C LEU A 70 -7.10 -7.86 -8.93
N ARG A 71 -7.17 -8.96 -8.18
CA ARG A 71 -8.42 -9.42 -7.55
C ARG A 71 -8.17 -9.73 -6.09
N THR A 72 -9.07 -9.30 -5.22
CA THR A 72 -9.02 -9.60 -3.78
C THR A 72 -9.98 -10.74 -3.44
N SER A 73 -9.71 -11.44 -2.36
CA SER A 73 -10.67 -12.30 -1.65
C SER A 73 -10.44 -12.20 -0.14
N CYS A 74 -11.37 -12.68 0.66
CA CYS A 74 -11.24 -12.75 2.11
C CYS A 74 -11.60 -14.14 2.64
N ASP A 75 -11.07 -14.51 3.81
CA ASP A 75 -11.33 -15.77 4.52
C ASP A 75 -12.52 -15.64 5.50
N THR A 76 -13.54 -14.87 5.13
CA THR A 76 -14.69 -14.51 5.97
C THR A 76 -15.41 -15.71 6.59
N ASP A 77 -15.47 -16.86 5.92
CA ASP A 77 -16.05 -18.09 6.47
C ASP A 77 -15.32 -18.57 7.72
N LEU A 78 -14.00 -18.38 7.75
CA LEU A 78 -13.13 -18.75 8.87
C LEU A 78 -13.05 -17.63 9.91
N SER A 79 -12.80 -16.39 9.48
CA SER A 79 -12.51 -15.26 10.36
C SER A 79 -13.77 -14.57 10.91
N GLY A 80 -14.89 -14.67 10.18
CA GLY A 80 -16.14 -13.95 10.46
C GLY A 80 -16.02 -12.43 10.26
N ARG A 81 -14.99 -11.96 9.57
CA ARG A 81 -14.66 -10.53 9.42
C ARG A 81 -14.36 -10.18 7.95
N PRO A 82 -14.67 -8.95 7.51
CA PRO A 82 -14.22 -8.46 6.21
C PRO A 82 -12.70 -8.22 6.21
N CYS A 83 -12.13 -8.18 5.01
CA CYS A 83 -10.76 -7.78 4.76
C CYS A 83 -10.74 -6.38 4.15
N LEU A 84 -10.02 -5.44 4.77
CA LEU A 84 -9.84 -4.09 4.26
C LEU A 84 -8.55 -4.02 3.46
N TRP A 85 -8.67 -3.99 2.13
CA TRP A 85 -7.54 -3.99 1.22
C TRP A 85 -7.22 -2.57 0.76
N ASP A 86 -5.96 -2.16 0.92
CA ASP A 86 -5.40 -0.99 0.25
C ASP A 86 -4.32 -1.45 -0.73
N VAL A 87 -4.53 -1.20 -2.01
CA VAL A 87 -3.66 -1.67 -3.08
C VAL A 87 -3.18 -0.48 -3.90
N TYR A 88 -1.87 -0.33 -4.02
CA TYR A 88 -1.26 0.73 -4.81
C TYR A 88 -0.48 0.11 -5.96
N VAL A 89 -0.69 0.65 -7.16
CA VAL A 89 -0.03 0.17 -8.38
C VAL A 89 0.64 1.32 -9.09
N ALA A 90 1.89 1.11 -9.49
CA ALA A 90 2.61 1.99 -10.40
C ALA A 90 3.18 1.18 -11.58
N ALA A 91 3.04 1.68 -12.80
CA ALA A 91 3.55 1.01 -13.99
C ALA A 91 4.78 1.71 -14.59
N GLN A 92 5.61 0.93 -15.29
CA GLN A 92 6.61 1.46 -16.20
C GLN A 92 5.94 1.92 -17.51
N GLY A 93 5.39 3.14 -17.50
CA GLY A 93 4.61 3.70 -18.60
C GLY A 93 3.18 4.00 -18.17
N SER A 94 2.33 4.43 -19.11
CA SER A 94 0.97 4.83 -18.77
C SER A 94 0.07 3.65 -18.42
N ILE A 95 -0.83 3.87 -17.47
CA ILE A 95 -1.95 2.99 -17.16
C ILE A 95 -3.19 3.55 -17.85
N SER A 96 -4.02 2.68 -18.42
CA SER A 96 -5.28 3.07 -19.06
C SER A 96 -6.33 1.97 -18.93
N GLY A 97 -7.57 2.25 -19.35
CA GLY A 97 -8.62 1.23 -19.42
C GLY A 97 -8.98 0.59 -18.07
N LEU A 98 -8.87 1.35 -16.97
CA LEU A 98 -9.31 0.93 -15.65
C LEU A 98 -10.79 0.52 -15.66
N GLU A 99 -11.04 -0.71 -15.27
CA GLU A 99 -12.34 -1.33 -15.08
C GLU A 99 -12.41 -1.93 -13.67
N THR A 100 -13.54 -1.79 -13.01
CA THR A 100 -13.84 -2.44 -11.73
C THR A 100 -14.84 -3.57 -11.92
N ARG A 101 -14.78 -4.57 -11.06
CA ARG A 101 -15.74 -5.66 -11.00
C ARG A 101 -16.10 -5.93 -9.56
N ASP A 102 -17.40 -6.13 -9.33
CA ASP A 102 -18.02 -6.51 -8.06
C ASP A 102 -17.91 -5.47 -6.92
N PHE A 103 -17.28 -4.31 -7.19
CA PHE A 103 -17.20 -3.19 -6.26
C PHE A 103 -18.58 -2.71 -5.80
N GLU A 104 -18.72 -2.51 -4.50
CA GLU A 104 -19.80 -1.75 -3.90
C GLU A 104 -19.55 -0.25 -4.09
N ALA A 105 -20.27 0.35 -5.03
CA ALA A 105 -20.07 1.73 -5.51
C ALA A 105 -20.08 2.86 -4.44
N SER A 106 -20.52 2.59 -3.21
CA SER A 106 -20.50 3.56 -2.10
C SER A 106 -19.35 3.37 -1.11
N GLU A 107 -18.59 2.28 -1.20
CA GLU A 107 -17.61 1.85 -0.20
C GLU A 107 -16.24 1.60 -0.82
N ASP A 108 -16.20 1.09 -2.06
CA ASP A 108 -14.95 0.81 -2.76
C ASP A 108 -14.52 1.93 -3.71
N VAL A 109 -13.22 2.08 -3.87
CA VAL A 109 -12.59 3.10 -4.70
C VAL A 109 -11.55 2.46 -5.60
N ALA A 110 -11.64 2.72 -6.90
CA ALA A 110 -10.51 2.52 -7.81
C ALA A 110 -10.35 3.77 -8.68
N GLU A 111 -9.18 4.38 -8.63
CA GLU A 111 -8.93 5.64 -9.31
C GLU A 111 -7.47 5.77 -9.75
N TYR A 112 -7.26 6.56 -10.81
CA TYR A 112 -5.93 6.97 -11.22
C TYR A 112 -5.38 7.99 -10.22
N THR A 113 -4.19 7.73 -9.69
CA THR A 113 -3.42 8.69 -8.89
C THR A 113 -2.40 9.47 -9.72
N GLY A 114 -2.23 9.08 -10.98
CA GLY A 114 -1.43 9.74 -12.01
C GLY A 114 -1.49 8.97 -13.33
N ASP A 115 -0.78 9.44 -14.35
CA ASP A 115 -0.82 8.80 -15.68
C ASP A 115 -0.29 7.35 -15.69
N ASN A 116 0.51 6.99 -14.69
CA ASN A 116 1.16 5.69 -14.54
C ASN A 116 0.85 5.01 -13.20
N SER A 117 -0.14 5.49 -12.44
CA SER A 117 -0.45 4.94 -11.13
C SER A 117 -1.94 4.92 -10.85
N LEU A 118 -2.36 3.93 -10.08
CA LEU A 118 -3.72 3.80 -9.56
C LEU A 118 -3.71 3.28 -8.14
N THR A 119 -4.85 3.47 -7.49
CA THR A 119 -5.16 2.90 -6.18
C THR A 119 -6.43 2.08 -6.30
N MET A 120 -6.51 1.00 -5.52
CA MET A 120 -7.73 0.24 -5.23
C MET A 120 -7.87 0.13 -3.72
N LEU A 121 -8.95 0.66 -3.18
CA LEU A 121 -9.36 0.55 -1.78
C LEU A 121 -10.67 -0.24 -1.76
N THR A 122 -10.73 -1.38 -1.06
CA THR A 122 -11.93 -2.21 -1.06
C THR A 122 -12.15 -3.01 0.22
N THR A 123 -13.41 -3.32 0.51
CA THR A 123 -13.82 -4.17 1.63
C THR A 123 -14.38 -5.51 1.14
N THR A 124 -13.56 -6.55 1.13
CA THR A 124 -13.98 -7.86 0.60
C THR A 124 -14.51 -8.77 1.71
N THR A 125 -15.62 -9.48 1.46
CA THR A 125 -16.20 -10.49 2.38
C THR A 125 -16.26 -11.90 1.78
N PHE A 126 -17.44 -12.40 1.45
CA PHE A 126 -17.66 -13.74 0.85
C PHE A 126 -17.44 -13.74 -0.67
N GLY A 127 -17.28 -12.55 -1.27
CA GLY A 127 -17.05 -12.36 -2.69
C GLY A 127 -15.58 -12.11 -3.03
N ALA A 128 -15.38 -11.42 -4.14
CA ALA A 128 -14.10 -10.90 -4.59
C ALA A 128 -14.34 -9.55 -5.25
N ASP A 129 -13.40 -8.64 -5.09
CA ASP A 129 -13.39 -7.36 -5.78
C ASP A 129 -12.21 -7.36 -6.73
N ALA A 130 -12.35 -6.71 -7.88
CA ALA A 130 -11.25 -6.68 -8.83
C ALA A 130 -11.15 -5.38 -9.59
N ILE A 131 -9.92 -5.02 -9.92
CA ILE A 131 -9.61 -4.07 -10.97
C ILE A 131 -8.97 -4.78 -12.15
N SER A 132 -9.12 -4.19 -13.32
CA SER A 132 -8.33 -4.54 -14.49
C SER A 132 -7.95 -3.30 -15.25
N PHE A 133 -6.75 -3.27 -15.80
CA PHE A 133 -6.21 -2.11 -16.50
C PHE A 133 -5.18 -2.55 -17.53
N SER A 134 -4.83 -1.63 -18.41
CA SER A 134 -3.89 -1.88 -19.51
C SER A 134 -2.63 -1.03 -19.35
N THR A 135 -1.48 -1.65 -19.59
CA THR A 135 -0.18 -1.02 -19.81
C THR A 135 0.28 -1.31 -21.25
N GLU A 136 1.44 -0.80 -21.64
CA GLU A 136 2.14 -1.34 -22.82
C GLU A 136 2.42 -2.85 -22.61
N PRO A 137 2.35 -3.69 -23.65
CA PRO A 137 2.63 -5.12 -23.54
C PRO A 137 4.03 -5.39 -22.97
N GLY A 138 4.10 -6.20 -21.90
CA GLY A 138 5.35 -6.52 -21.20
C GLY A 138 5.86 -5.44 -20.24
N ALA A 139 5.16 -4.32 -20.08
CA ALA A 139 5.53 -3.29 -19.11
C ALA A 139 5.43 -3.83 -17.68
N LEU A 140 6.36 -3.41 -16.84
CA LEU A 140 6.42 -3.83 -15.43
C LEU A 140 5.38 -3.05 -14.62
N ILE A 141 4.83 -3.69 -13.58
CA ILE A 141 4.06 -3.01 -12.55
C ILE A 141 4.71 -3.23 -11.18
N ARG A 142 4.71 -2.21 -10.34
CA ARG A 142 5.04 -2.25 -8.93
C ARG A 142 3.73 -2.26 -8.15
N VAL A 143 3.59 -3.22 -7.25
CA VAL A 143 2.41 -3.41 -6.39
C VAL A 143 2.84 -3.31 -4.93
N GLU A 144 2.07 -2.55 -4.17
CA GLU A 144 2.06 -2.54 -2.70
C GLU A 144 0.66 -2.94 -2.23
N VAL A 145 0.60 -3.71 -1.16
CA VAL A 145 -0.66 -4.19 -0.59
C VAL A 145 -0.61 -4.09 0.92
N TYR A 146 -1.70 -3.55 1.46
CA TYR A 146 -1.98 -3.47 2.87
C TYR A 146 -3.27 -4.21 3.16
N LEU A 147 -3.30 -4.90 4.30
CA LEU A 147 -4.50 -5.49 4.87
C LEU A 147 -4.72 -4.90 6.26
N ASP A 148 -5.88 -4.29 6.47
CA ASP A 148 -6.22 -3.56 7.70
C ASP A 148 -5.16 -2.48 8.07
N GLY A 149 -4.58 -1.85 7.05
CA GLY A 149 -3.55 -0.81 7.19
C GLY A 149 -2.14 -1.31 7.53
N ILE A 150 -1.90 -2.63 7.47
CA ILE A 150 -0.59 -3.25 7.71
C ILE A 150 -0.03 -3.82 6.40
N ASP A 151 1.27 -3.62 6.14
CA ASP A 151 1.97 -4.23 5.00
C ASP A 151 1.71 -5.75 4.99
N ALA A 152 1.20 -6.24 3.85
CA ALA A 152 0.64 -7.59 3.75
C ALA A 152 1.27 -8.42 2.61
N PRO A 153 2.61 -8.51 2.47
CA PRO A 153 3.26 -9.22 1.39
C PRO A 153 2.85 -10.70 1.26
N GLU A 154 2.60 -11.34 2.39
CA GLU A 154 2.21 -12.75 2.46
C GLU A 154 0.87 -13.06 1.79
N TYR A 155 0.03 -12.04 1.56
CA TYR A 155 -1.27 -12.17 0.91
C TYR A 155 -1.21 -11.93 -0.60
N LEU A 156 -0.07 -11.49 -1.15
CA LEU A 156 0.08 -11.29 -2.59
C LEU A 156 0.37 -12.63 -3.28
N VAL A 157 -0.43 -13.00 -4.27
CA VAL A 157 -0.40 -14.33 -4.91
C VAL A 157 -0.34 -14.20 -6.42
N TRP A 158 0.53 -14.99 -7.07
CA TRP A 158 0.65 -15.06 -8.54
C TRP A 158 1.13 -16.43 -9.03
N PHE A 159 1.06 -16.69 -10.33
CA PHE A 159 1.70 -17.84 -10.98
C PHE A 159 3.04 -17.49 -11.61
N ASN A 160 4.03 -18.36 -11.44
CA ASN A 160 5.30 -18.37 -12.18
C ASN A 160 5.68 -19.81 -12.55
N SER A 161 5.92 -20.07 -13.83
CA SER A 161 6.19 -21.39 -14.39
C SER A 161 5.14 -22.45 -13.98
N GLY A 162 3.86 -22.05 -13.89
CA GLY A 162 2.74 -22.89 -13.47
C GLY A 162 2.68 -23.19 -11.97
N VAL A 163 3.51 -22.53 -11.16
CA VAL A 163 3.54 -22.69 -9.70
C VAL A 163 3.00 -21.43 -9.02
N GLN A 164 2.14 -21.60 -8.03
CA GLN A 164 1.64 -20.49 -7.22
C GLN A 164 2.72 -20.00 -6.26
N ASN A 165 2.91 -18.69 -6.17
CA ASN A 165 3.92 -18.02 -5.35
C ASN A 165 3.29 -17.01 -4.40
N GLY A 166 4.08 -16.58 -3.41
CA GLY A 166 3.77 -15.48 -2.51
C GLY A 166 5.00 -14.59 -2.28
N ALA A 167 4.79 -13.34 -1.84
CA ALA A 167 5.88 -12.38 -1.71
C ALA A 167 6.55 -12.47 -0.32
N PRO A 168 7.89 -12.39 -0.24
CA PRO A 168 8.59 -12.37 1.04
C PRO A 168 8.60 -10.98 1.72
N TYR A 169 8.48 -9.91 0.93
CA TYR A 169 8.44 -8.52 1.39
C TYR A 169 7.85 -7.62 0.30
N MET A 170 7.48 -6.38 0.69
CA MET A 170 7.00 -5.33 -0.20
C MET A 170 8.11 -4.29 -0.48
N PRO A 171 8.03 -3.54 -1.60
CA PRO A 171 7.09 -3.70 -2.71
C PRO A 171 7.48 -4.84 -3.65
N VAL A 172 6.53 -5.32 -4.46
CA VAL A 172 6.79 -6.31 -5.52
C VAL A 172 6.73 -5.67 -6.89
N VAL A 173 7.74 -5.91 -7.72
CA VAL A 173 7.77 -5.52 -9.12
C VAL A 173 7.52 -6.75 -9.98
N PHE A 174 6.38 -6.79 -10.65
CA PHE A 174 6.00 -7.86 -11.56
C PHE A 174 6.50 -7.59 -12.97
N GLN A 175 7.11 -8.62 -13.55
CA GLN A 175 7.51 -8.69 -14.94
C GLN A 175 6.77 -9.86 -15.61
N PRO A 176 5.99 -9.63 -16.68
CA PRO A 176 5.43 -10.71 -17.48
C PRO A 176 6.52 -11.62 -18.08
N ASP A 177 6.28 -12.92 -18.12
CA ASP A 177 7.14 -13.91 -18.80
C ASP A 177 7.17 -13.71 -20.34
N ALA A 178 6.11 -13.11 -20.88
CA ALA A 178 5.97 -12.68 -22.27
C ALA A 178 5.05 -11.45 -22.39
N PRO A 179 5.17 -10.65 -23.45
CA PRO A 179 4.27 -9.52 -23.73
C PRO A 179 2.79 -9.91 -23.95
#